data_AF-J9GUI7-F1
#
_entry.id   AF-J9GUI7-F1
#
_cell.length_a   1.000
_cell.length_b   1.000
_cell.length_c   1.000
_cell.angle_alpha   90.00
_cell.angle_beta   90.00
_cell.angle_gamma   90.00
#
_symmetry.space_group_name_H-M   'P 1'
#
loop_
_entity.id
_entity.type
_entity.pdbx_description
1 polymer ?
#
loop_
_entity_poly.entity_id
_entity_poly.type
_entity_poly.pdbx_seq_one_letter_code
_entity_poly.pdbx_strand_id
1 'polypeptide(L)' 'NINIETAYDLKEIHQIVNKLPQEYRIPFMMYVSGFKYKEIAIKMDIPIGTVKSRIFSTRQILQKKLKDFR' A
#
# COMPACT_ATOMS: atom_id res chain seq x y z
N ASN A 1 -0.78 5.70 25.74
CA ASN A 1 0.61 5.71 25.28
C ASN A 1 0.69 5.17 23.87
N ILE A 2 0.69 6.04 22.87
CA ILE A 2 0.95 5.66 21.49
C ILE A 2 2.45 5.33 21.43
N ASN A 3 2.79 4.08 21.13
CA ASN A 3 4.18 3.64 21.04
C ASN A 3 4.89 4.45 19.94
N ILE A 4 5.97 5.16 20.30
CA ILE A 4 6.68 6.10 19.43
C ILE A 4 7.30 5.37 18.22
N GLU A 5 7.70 4.10 18.39
CA GLU A 5 8.15 3.24 17.30
C GLU A 5 7.04 3.02 16.27
N THR A 6 5.79 2.78 16.70
CA THR A 6 4.65 2.59 15.79
C THR A 6 4.34 3.86 14.99
N ALA A 7 4.50 5.04 15.62
CA ALA A 7 4.32 6.31 14.92
C ALA A 7 5.43 6.56 13.87
N TYR A 8 6.67 6.17 14.18
CA TYR A 8 7.81 6.22 13.25
C TYR A 8 7.58 5.28 12.05
N ASP A 9 7.19 4.03 12.31
CA ASP A 9 6.88 3.02 11.29
C ASP A 9 5.77 3.49 10.33
N LEU A 10 4.72 4.12 10.86
CA LEU A 10 3.62 4.65 10.05
C LEU A 10 4.11 5.77 9.12
N LYS A 11 4.87 6.73 9.63
CA LYS A 11 5.42 7.83 8.82
C LYS A 11 6.29 7.29 7.69
N GLU A 12 7.10 6.28 7.96
CA GLU A 12 7.98 5.65 6.98
C GLU A 12 7.21 4.86 5.92
N ILE A 13 6.22 4.06 6.32
CA ILE A 13 5.30 3.38 5.38
C ILE A 13 4.65 4.41 4.45
N HIS A 14 4.14 5.51 5.01
CA HIS A 14 3.54 6.58 4.22
C HIS A 14 4.53 7.20 3.21
N GLN A 15 5.77 7.44 3.61
CA GLN A 15 6.81 7.95 2.70
C GLN A 15 7.15 6.98 1.58
N ILE A 16 7.29 5.68 1.88
CA ILE A 16 7.59 4.66 0.88
C ILE A 16 6.43 4.54 -0.12
N VAL A 17 5.19 4.41 0.36
CA VAL A 17 3.99 4.31 -0.48
C VAL A 17 3.82 5.55 -1.36
N ASN A 18 4.10 6.75 -0.84
CA ASN A 18 3.99 7.99 -1.61
C ASN A 18 5.00 8.12 -2.76
N LYS A 19 6.14 7.41 -2.68
CA LYS A 19 7.15 7.35 -3.75
C LYS A 19 6.84 6.32 -4.83
N LEU A 20 5.84 5.45 -4.62
CA LEU A 20 5.46 4.45 -5.61
C LEU A 20 4.74 5.09 -6.81
N PRO A 21 4.88 4.51 -8.01
CA PRO A 21 4.04 4.87 -9.15
C PRO A 21 2.56 4.81 -8.77
N GLN A 22 1.75 5.72 -9.36
CA GLN A 22 0.33 5.86 -9.01
C GLN A 22 -0.43 4.53 -9.15
N GLU A 23 -0.06 3.73 -10.14
CA GLU A 23 -0.65 2.41 -10.37
C GLU A 23 -0.52 1.43 -9.21
N TYR A 24 0.51 1.55 -8.35
CA TYR A 24 0.66 0.75 -7.14
C TYR A 24 0.10 1.49 -5.92
N ARG A 25 0.39 2.78 -5.82
CA ARG A 25 -0.01 3.64 -4.70
C ARG A 25 -1.52 3.74 -4.54
N ILE A 26 -2.25 4.07 -5.60
CA ILE A 26 -3.69 4.33 -5.55
C ILE A 26 -4.48 3.09 -5.07
N PRO A 27 -4.36 1.89 -5.67
CA PRO A 27 -5.14 0.73 -5.24
C PRO A 27 -4.75 0.30 -3.82
N PHE A 28 -3.49 0.45 -3.44
CA PHE A 28 -3.05 0.17 -2.07
C PHE A 28 -3.67 1.14 -1.07
N MET A 29 -3.67 2.45 -1.35
CA MET A 29 -4.29 3.47 -0.48
C MET A 29 -5.80 3.27 -0.35
N MET A 30 -6.49 2.90 -1.43
CA MET A 30 -7.91 2.55 -1.36
C MET A 30 -8.15 1.30 -0.49
N TYR A 31 -7.33 0.26 -0.65
CA TYR A 31 -7.44 -0.96 0.14
C TYR A 31 -7.26 -0.69 1.64
N VAL A 32 -6.24 0.08 2.04
CA VAL A 32 -6.05 0.43 3.46
C VAL A 32 -7.14 1.35 4.00
N SER A 33 -7.81 2.10 3.11
CA SER A 33 -8.99 2.91 3.46
C SER A 33 -10.28 2.09 3.54
N GLY A 34 -10.23 0.76 3.36
CA GLY A 34 -11.37 -0.14 3.55
C GLY A 34 -12.12 -0.54 2.29
N PHE A 35 -11.70 -0.08 1.10
CA PHE A 35 -12.33 -0.50 -0.16
C PHE A 35 -12.03 -1.98 -0.45
N LYS A 36 -13.05 -2.74 -0.85
CA LYS A 36 -12.92 -4.12 -1.31
C LYS A 36 -12.26 -4.16 -2.69
N TYR A 37 -11.56 -5.25 -3.02
CA TYR A 37 -10.90 -5.41 -4.33
C TYR A 37 -11.84 -5.18 -5.53
N LYS A 38 -13.11 -5.61 -5.43
CA LYS A 38 -14.12 -5.39 -6.48
C LYS A 38 -14.44 -3.90 -6.65
N GLU A 39 -14.58 -3.16 -5.56
CA GLU A 39 -14.87 -1.72 -5.58
C GLU A 39 -13.69 -0.94 -6.17
N ILE A 40 -12.46 -1.33 -5.84
CA ILE A 40 -11.24 -0.74 -6.40
C ILE A 40 -11.17 -1.01 -7.90
N ALA A 41 -11.42 -2.25 -8.34
CA ALA A 41 -11.40 -2.64 -9.74
C ALA A 41 -12.38 -1.81 -10.58
N ILE A 42 -13.61 -1.64 -10.07
CA ILE A 42 -14.64 -0.82 -10.72
C ILE A 42 -14.23 0.65 -10.76
N LYS A 43 -13.77 1.22 -9.63
CA LYS A 43 -13.44 2.65 -9.54
C LYS A 43 -12.22 3.04 -10.37
N MET A 44 -11.29 2.11 -10.55
CA MET A 44 -10.06 2.32 -11.32
C MET A 44 -10.17 1.83 -12.77
N ASP A 45 -11.29 1.23 -13.15
CA ASP A 45 -11.51 0.60 -14.47
C ASP A 45 -10.37 -0.36 -14.89
N ILE A 46 -10.04 -1.30 -14.00
CA ILE A 46 -9.00 -2.32 -14.23
C ILE A 46 -9.47 -3.70 -13.76
N PRO A 47 -8.89 -4.79 -14.30
CA PRO A 47 -9.21 -6.14 -13.84
C PRO A 47 -8.95 -6.33 -12.34
N ILE A 48 -9.83 -7.08 -11.65
CA ILE A 48 -9.63 -7.42 -10.23
C ILE A 48 -8.30 -8.14 -9.98
N GLY A 49 -7.82 -8.94 -10.95
CA GLY A 49 -6.49 -9.56 -10.90
C GLY A 49 -5.37 -8.52 -10.83
N THR A 50 -5.48 -7.44 -11.60
CA THR A 50 -4.54 -6.31 -11.62
C THR A 50 -4.54 -5.55 -10.31
N VAL A 51 -5.72 -5.37 -9.67
CA VAL A 51 -5.81 -4.79 -8.32
C VAL A 51 -5.05 -5.65 -7.31
N LYS A 52 -5.31 -6.96 -7.31
CA LYS A 52 -4.66 -7.91 -6.39
C LYS A 52 -3.14 -7.91 -6.57
N SER A 53 -2.65 -7.97 -7.81
CA SER A 53 -1.21 -8.00 -8.09
C SER A 53 -0.54 -6.69 -7.67
N ARG A 54 -1.12 -5.52 -7.97
CA ARG A 54 -0.57 -4.22 -7.56
C ARG A 54 -0.49 -4.05 -6.03
N ILE A 55 -1.52 -4.51 -5.30
CA ILE A 55 -1.51 -4.48 -3.82
C ILE A 55 -0.46 -5.45 -3.27
N PHE A 56 -0.36 -6.64 -3.83
CA PHE A 56 0.66 -7.62 -3.44
C PHE A 56 2.08 -7.09 -3.67
N SER A 57 2.38 -6.55 -4.85
CA SER A 57 3.67 -5.94 -5.17
C SER A 57 4.01 -4.79 -4.21
N THR A 58 3.03 -3.95 -3.87
CA THR A 58 3.21 -2.87 -2.89
C THR A 58 3.63 -3.41 -1.52
N ARG A 59 2.99 -4.49 -1.04
CA ARG A 59 3.37 -5.15 0.21
C ARG A 59 4.78 -5.73 0.17
N GLN A 60 5.20 -6.31 -0.95
CA GLN A 60 6.57 -6.82 -1.10
C GLN A 60 7.60 -5.70 -1.07
N ILE A 61 7.33 -4.56 -1.71
CA ILE A 61 8.22 -3.39 -1.66
C ILE A 61 8.35 -2.86 -0.23
N LEU A 62 7.22 -2.72 0.48
CA LEU A 62 7.23 -2.30 1.88
C LEU A 62 8.00 -3.28 2.76
N GLN A 63 7.77 -4.58 2.59
CA GLN A 63 8.48 -5.61 3.36
C GLN A 63 9.99 -5.57 3.10
N LYS A 64 10.43 -5.38 1.85
CA LYS A 64 11.85 -5.27 1.52
C LYS A 64 12.45 -4.02 2.16
N LYS A 65 11.82 -2.86 1.99
CA LYS A 65 12.33 -1.60 2.52
C LYS A 65 12.40 -1.62 4.05
N LEU A 66 11.35 -2.07 4.73
CA LEU A 66 11.34 -2.13 6.20
C LEU A 66 12.24 -3.23 6.78
N LYS A 67 12.56 -4.29 6.01
CA LYS A 67 13.59 -5.25 6.40
C LYS A 67 14.99 -4.66 6.32
N ASP A 68 15.26 -3.82 5.31
CA ASP A 68 16.55 -3.13 5.19
C ASP A 68 16.78 -2.09 6.32
N PHE A 69 15.73 -1.70 7.06
CA PHE A 69 15.79 -0.78 8.19
C PHE A 69 15.86 -1.45 9.57
N ARG A 70 15.66 -2.78 9.66
CA ARG A 70 15.68 -3.55 10.92
C ARG A 70 17.03 -4.21 11.19
#